data_AF-A0A381WLN7-F1
#
_entry.id   AF-A0A381WLN7-F1
#
_cell.length_a   1.000
_cell.length_b   1.000
_cell.length_c   1.000
_cell.angle_alpha   90.00
_cell.angle_beta   90.00
_cell.angle_gamma   90.00
#
_symmetry.space_group_name_H-M   'P 1'
#
loop_
_entity.id
_entity.type
_entity.pdbx_description
1 polymer ?
#
loop_
_entity_poly.entity_id
_entity_poly.type
_entity_poly.pdbx_seq_one_letter_code
_entity_poly.pdbx_strand_id
1 'polypeptide(L)' 'MYDAKGWFFPKRVTFIIDETGTIEKIIRDVNVHTHGEDILKILSNN' A
#
# COMPACT_ATOMS: atom_id res chain seq x y z
N MET A 1 18.09 5.68 -16.48
CA MET A 1 17.31 5.64 -15.23
C MET A 1 15.94 5.03 -15.51
N TYR A 2 15.82 3.71 -15.71
CA TYR A 2 14.51 3.05 -15.92
C TYR A 2 14.47 1.56 -15.50
N ASP A 3 15.49 1.04 -14.81
CA ASP A 3 15.46 -0.37 -14.37
C ASP A 3 16.37 -0.65 -13.15
N ALA A 4 16.33 0.24 -12.16
CA ALA A 4 17.19 0.09 -11.00
C ALA A 4 16.55 -0.86 -9.97
N LYS A 5 16.73 -2.17 -10.21
CA LYS A 5 16.44 -3.27 -9.26
C LYS A 5 17.45 -3.32 -8.11
N GLY A 6 17.76 -2.18 -7.50
CA GLY A 6 18.65 -2.14 -6.33
C GLY A 6 17.88 -2.39 -5.03
N TRP A 7 18.52 -3.03 -4.07
CA TRP A 7 17.98 -3.26 -2.71
C TRP A 7 17.55 -1.97 -1.99
N PHE A 8 18.12 -0.83 -2.37
CA PHE A 8 17.93 0.48 -1.74
C PHE A 8 16.96 1.42 -2.47
N PHE A 9 16.16 0.93 -3.42
CA PHE A 9 15.15 1.76 -4.11
C PHE A 9 13.84 1.83 -3.33
N PRO A 10 13.15 3.00 -3.34
CA PRO A 10 11.86 3.15 -2.69
C PRO A 10 10.85 2.16 -3.29
N LYS A 11 10.21 1.40 -2.41
CA LYS A 11 9.10 0.49 -2.77
C LYS A 11 7.77 1.18 -2.49
N ARG A 12 6.75 0.85 -3.27
CA ARG A 12 5.37 1.32 -3.05
C ARG A 12 4.83 0.65 -1.79
N VAL A 13 4.35 1.46 -0.84
CA VAL A 13 3.74 0.98 0.41
C VAL A 13 2.53 1.87 0.73
N THR A 14 1.43 1.26 1.16
CA THR A 14 0.23 1.96 1.64
C THR A 14 -0.03 1.59 3.10
N PHE A 15 -0.39 2.59 3.91
CA PHE A 15 -0.75 2.43 5.31
C PHE A 15 -2.23 2.78 5.48
N ILE A 16 -2.95 1.93 6.20
CA ILE A 16 -4.29 2.26 6.72
C ILE A 16 -4.09 2.66 8.18
N ILE A 17 -4.55 3.85 8.53
CA ILE A 17 -4.37 4.48 9.84
C ILE A 17 -5.76 4.79 10.38
N ASP A 18 -6.00 4.42 11.63
CA ASP A 18 -7.25 4.74 12.32
C ASP A 18 -7.32 6.22 12.73
N GLU A 19 -8.46 6.64 13.25
CA GLU A 19 -8.73 7.99 13.74
C GLU A 19 -7.86 8.41 14.95
N THR A 20 -7.24 7.45 15.65
CA THR A 20 -6.31 7.72 16.75
C THR A 20 -4.87 7.88 16.29
N GLY A 21 -4.59 7.66 15.00
CA GLY A 21 -3.25 7.70 14.43
C GLY A 21 -2.49 6.37 14.52
N THR A 22 -3.17 5.26 14.85
CA THR A 22 -2.56 3.93 14.92
C THR A 22 -2.62 3.24 13.56
N ILE A 23 -1.53 2.54 13.19
CA ILE A 23 -1.47 1.79 11.94
C ILE A 23 -2.25 0.48 12.09
N GLU A 24 -3.35 0.35 11.36
CA GLU A 24 -4.15 -0.89 11.33
C GLU A 24 -3.63 -1.89 10.29
N LYS A 25 -3.12 -1.40 9.14
CA LYS A 25 -2.66 -2.27 8.04
C LYS A 25 -1.51 -1.66 7.25
N ILE A 26 -0.58 -2.50 6.81
CA ILE A 26 0.53 -2.14 5.93
C ILE A 26 0.50 -3.01 4.68
N ILE A 27 0.37 -2.39 3.51
CA ILE A 27 0.27 -3.05 2.21
C ILE A 27 1.54 -2.74 1.43
N ARG A 28 2.36 -3.76 1.16
CA ARG A 28 3.69 -3.63 0.51
C ARG A 28 3.73 -4.16 -0.93
N ASP A 29 2.76 -4.98 -1.31
CA ASP A 29 2.64 -5.54 -2.65
C ASP A 29 1.52 -4.81 -3.39
N VAL A 30 1.89 -3.71 -4.05
CA VAL A 30 0.96 -2.78 -4.69
C VAL A 30 0.92 -3.08 -6.18
N ASN A 31 -0.12 -3.78 -6.62
CA ASN A 31 -0.42 -3.95 -8.05
C ASN A 31 -1.16 -2.72 -8.56
N VAL A 32 -0.50 -1.93 -9.41
CA VAL A 32 -1.04 -0.66 -9.94
C VAL A 32 -2.38 -0.78 -10.68
N HIS A 33 -2.75 -1.98 -11.16
CA HIS A 33 -3.99 -2.20 -11.89
C HIS A 33 -5.18 -2.49 -10.96
N THR A 34 -4.94 -3.07 -9.79
CA THR A 34 -6.01 -3.52 -8.87
C THR A 34 -6.03 -2.78 -7.54
N HIS A 35 -4.94 -2.07 -7.20
CA HIS A 35 -4.74 -1.50 -5.87
C HIS A 35 -5.91 -0.63 -5.39
N GLY A 36 -6.50 0.18 -6.27
CA GLY A 36 -7.64 1.01 -5.90
C GLY A 36 -8.85 0.19 -5.43
N GLU A 37 -9.19 -0.87 -6.15
CA GLU A 37 -10.28 -1.78 -5.79
C GLU A 37 -9.97 -2.53 -4.49
N ASP A 38 -8.71 -2.97 -4.33
CA ASP A 38 -8.26 -3.69 -3.14
C ASP A 38 -8.38 -2.80 -1.88
N ILE A 39 -8.01 -1.52 -1.98
CA ILE A 39 -8.19 -0.54 -0.88
C ILE A 39 -9.67 -0.33 -0.57
N LEU A 40 -10.51 -0.16 -1.59
CA LEU A 40 -11.95 0.04 -1.37
C LEU A 40 -12.60 -1.16 -0.69
N LYS A 41 -12.23 -2.39 -1.06
CA LYS A 41 -12.68 -3.61 -0.38
C LYS A 41 -12.23 -3.65 1.09
N ILE A 42 -10.98 -3.30 1.36
CA ILE A 42 -10.45 -3.26 2.73
C ILE A 42 -11.22 -2.26 3.59
N LEU A 43 -11.51 -1.07 3.05
CA LEU A 43 -12.22 -0.02 3.77
C LEU A 43 -13.73 -0.30 3.91
N SER A 44 -14.32 -1.06 2.98
CA SER A 44 -15.76 -1.36 3.00
C SER A 44 -16.11 -2.60 3.83
N ASN A 45 -15.14 -3.49 4.07
CA ASN A 45 -15.32 -4.70 4.88
C ASN A 45 -14.91 -4.51 6.36
N ASN A 46 -14.57 -3.28 6.77
CA ASN A 46 -14.27 -2.90 8.15
C ASN A 46 -15.43 -2.10 8.74
#